data_AF-A0A9E0XQ71-F1
#
_entry.id   AF-A0A9E0XQ71-F1
#
_cell.length_a   1.000
_cell.length_b   1.000
_cell.length_c   1.000
_cell.angle_alpha   90.00
_cell.angle_beta   90.00
_cell.angle_gamma   90.00
#
_symmetry.space_group_name_H-M   'P 1'
#
loop_
_entity.id
_entity.type
_entity.pdbx_description
1 polymer ?
#
loop_
_entity_poly.entity_id
_entity_poly.type
_entity_poly.pdbx_seq_one_letter_code
_entity_poly.pdbx_strand_id
1 'polypeptide(L)'
;MKKLLVLAWGLLAAGPVFPKVKLPSVLGSNMVLQRECDANLWGWASPSKKVTVTTSWDGRKYATRADADGNWLLKVATPAAGGPYTIRISDGEPVVLENVMVGEVWICSGQSNMGMPVCGYPGDPTERMNELMLEAGKYPSLRLFHVRPEAASEPKDDCDGMGGWQVSSAHSVSGFTATGYIFGRKLCETLNVPVGMIQSDWGGTRIEAWMTVSAAQKVLPNILESDPAYDEQNRTARLYNAMICPLTNFTARGFLWYQGEANRGFDGYARYMQELASLWRGRWGDAEMPFYFVQLAPYTYDDAEGLSLPLTVEQQTQALDLIPFSGMASTTDAGSEHTIHPPYKIRVGERLALLALKRTYGYGALIAQSPRYESVRFEAGQAIVRFRTDGIMGPQWKGPIEGFEIAGADRVFVPAEAEYVPGALEVTVHSDRVPEPVAVRYAFRNMPRAATLVNSGDLPAYPFRTDDWNDVR
;
A
#
# COMPACT_ATOMS: atom_id res chain seq x y z
N MET A 1 -48.71 -50.19 -52.18
CA MET A 1 -49.18 -49.67 -50.88
C MET A 1 -48.02 -49.75 -49.88
N LYS A 2 -47.28 -48.67 -49.66
CA LYS A 2 -46.21 -48.58 -48.65
C LYS A 2 -46.66 -47.59 -47.58
N LYS A 3 -46.83 -48.06 -46.33
CA LYS A 3 -47.14 -47.23 -45.16
C LYS A 3 -45.83 -46.61 -44.66
N LEU A 4 -45.70 -45.28 -44.69
CA LEU A 4 -44.67 -44.58 -43.93
C LEU A 4 -45.16 -44.35 -42.50
N LEU A 5 -44.46 -44.93 -41.53
CA LEU A 5 -44.53 -44.53 -40.12
C LEU A 5 -43.76 -43.22 -39.96
N VAL A 6 -44.45 -42.17 -39.51
CA VAL A 6 -43.81 -40.94 -39.03
C VAL A 6 -43.53 -41.12 -37.54
N LEU A 7 -42.25 -41.24 -37.18
CA LEU A 7 -41.78 -41.22 -35.80
C LEU A 7 -41.68 -39.75 -35.36
N ALA A 8 -42.56 -39.31 -34.45
CA ALA A 8 -42.45 -38.00 -33.82
C ALA A 8 -41.38 -38.06 -32.72
N TRP A 9 -40.22 -37.44 -32.95
CA TRP A 9 -39.25 -37.15 -31.90
C TRP A 9 -39.76 -35.96 -31.08
N GLY A 10 -40.14 -36.22 -29.82
CA GLY A 10 -40.44 -35.17 -28.86
C GLY A 10 -39.16 -34.42 -28.49
N LEU A 11 -39.10 -33.12 -28.79
CA LEU A 11 -38.13 -32.22 -28.18
C LEU A 11 -38.44 -32.13 -26.67
N LEU A 12 -37.61 -32.78 -25.85
CA LEU A 12 -37.49 -32.44 -24.43
C LEU A 12 -36.92 -31.02 -24.36
N ALA A 13 -37.77 -30.05 -24.02
CA ALA A 13 -37.33 -28.72 -23.65
C ALA A 13 -36.49 -28.83 -22.37
N ALA A 14 -35.16 -28.76 -22.51
CA ALA A 14 -34.29 -28.53 -21.38
C ALA A 14 -34.68 -27.18 -20.78
N GLY A 15 -35.25 -27.19 -19.57
CA GLY A 15 -35.49 -25.96 -18.82
C GLY A 15 -34.17 -25.21 -18.62
N PRO A 16 -34.20 -23.87 -18.49
CA PRO A 16 -32.99 -23.10 -18.24
C PRO A 16 -32.30 -23.63 -16.98
N VAL A 17 -31.10 -24.18 -17.16
CA VAL A 17 -30.20 -24.50 -16.04
C VAL A 17 -29.70 -23.17 -15.53
N PHE A 18 -30.26 -22.71 -14.42
CA PHE A 18 -29.80 -21.49 -13.78
C PHE A 18 -28.48 -21.77 -13.05
N PRO A 19 -27.47 -20.90 -13.17
CA PRO A 19 -26.19 -21.12 -12.53
C PRO A 19 -26.33 -21.11 -11.00
N LYS A 20 -25.57 -22.00 -10.35
CA LYS A 20 -25.24 -21.97 -8.92
C LYS A 20 -24.76 -20.58 -8.51
N VAL A 21 -24.96 -20.18 -7.25
CA VAL A 21 -24.33 -18.97 -6.69
C VAL A 21 -22.86 -18.91 -7.09
N LYS A 22 -22.46 -17.80 -7.72
CA LYS A 22 -21.07 -17.48 -8.07
C LYS A 22 -20.57 -16.40 -7.11
N LEU A 23 -19.33 -16.55 -6.67
CA LEU A 23 -18.64 -15.58 -5.82
C LEU A 23 -17.53 -14.90 -6.62
N PRO A 24 -17.18 -13.65 -6.30
CA PRO A 24 -15.96 -13.02 -6.79
C PRO A 24 -14.73 -13.79 -6.29
N SER A 25 -13.63 -13.69 -7.02
CA SER A 25 -12.42 -14.47 -6.75
C SER A 25 -11.84 -14.22 -5.35
N VAL A 26 -12.06 -13.02 -4.79
CA VAL A 26 -11.62 -12.63 -3.44
C VAL A 26 -12.44 -13.28 -2.32
N LEU A 27 -13.64 -13.80 -2.60
CA LEU A 27 -14.44 -14.57 -1.63
C LEU A 27 -14.25 -16.07 -1.87
N GLY A 28 -13.32 -16.67 -1.13
CA GLY A 28 -12.93 -18.07 -1.32
C GLY A 28 -12.52 -18.77 -0.03
N SER A 29 -12.29 -20.08 -0.11
CA SER A 29 -11.67 -20.84 0.99
C SER A 29 -10.29 -20.29 1.32
N ASN A 30 -9.82 -20.50 2.56
CA ASN A 30 -8.59 -19.93 3.13
C ASN A 30 -8.60 -18.41 3.35
N MET A 31 -9.66 -17.68 3.03
CA MET A 31 -9.68 -16.23 3.22
C MET A 31 -9.61 -15.79 4.69
N VAL A 32 -9.31 -14.51 4.91
CA VAL A 32 -9.47 -13.85 6.21
C VAL A 32 -10.55 -12.79 6.07
N LEU A 33 -11.56 -12.83 6.94
CA LEU A 33 -12.52 -11.74 7.09
C LEU A 33 -12.05 -10.79 8.18
N GLN A 34 -12.32 -9.50 8.00
CA GLN A 34 -12.06 -8.49 9.02
C GLN A 34 -12.87 -8.80 10.29
N ARG A 35 -12.21 -8.80 11.45
CA ARG A 35 -12.82 -9.09 12.76
C ARG A 35 -13.64 -7.92 13.29
N GLU A 36 -14.59 -8.26 14.16
CA GLU A 36 -15.37 -7.31 14.97
C GLU A 36 -16.04 -6.21 14.14
N CYS A 37 -16.60 -6.59 12.99
CA CYS A 37 -17.33 -5.68 12.10
C CYS A 37 -18.48 -6.40 11.38
N ASP A 38 -19.22 -5.65 10.58
CA ASP A 38 -20.17 -6.22 9.62
C ASP A 38 -19.46 -6.45 8.27
N ALA A 39 -18.94 -7.66 8.07
CA ALA A 39 -18.25 -8.04 6.84
C ALA A 39 -19.23 -8.27 5.69
N ASN A 40 -18.93 -7.74 4.50
CA ASN A 40 -19.74 -7.99 3.32
C ASN A 40 -19.42 -9.36 2.71
N LEU A 41 -20.47 -10.07 2.31
CA LEU A 41 -20.43 -11.17 1.37
C LEU A 41 -21.31 -10.79 0.18
N TRP A 42 -20.83 -11.05 -1.04
CA TRP A 42 -21.54 -10.70 -2.25
C TRP A 42 -21.24 -11.68 -3.38
N GLY A 43 -21.99 -11.56 -4.47
CA GLY A 43 -21.76 -12.34 -5.67
C GLY A 43 -22.97 -12.27 -6.60
N TRP A 44 -23.11 -13.33 -7.39
CA TRP A 44 -24.15 -13.43 -8.41
C TRP A 44 -25.00 -14.68 -8.20
N ALA A 45 -26.30 -14.54 -8.43
CA ALA A 45 -27.28 -15.62 -8.47
C ALA A 45 -28.33 -15.29 -9.53
N SER A 46 -29.29 -16.18 -9.77
CA SER A 46 -30.40 -15.86 -10.69
C SER A 46 -31.22 -14.68 -10.15
N PRO A 47 -31.75 -13.79 -11.01
CA PRO A 47 -32.52 -12.63 -10.56
C PRO A 47 -33.65 -12.98 -9.59
N SER A 48 -33.86 -12.14 -8.57
CA SER A 48 -34.86 -12.33 -7.50
C SER A 48 -34.71 -13.58 -6.62
N LYS A 49 -33.72 -14.45 -6.90
CA LYS A 49 -33.50 -15.70 -6.17
C LYS A 49 -33.06 -15.40 -4.74
N LYS A 50 -33.59 -16.16 -3.79
CA LYS A 50 -33.23 -16.02 -2.38
C LYS A 50 -31.86 -16.65 -2.16
N VAL A 51 -30.92 -15.88 -1.63
CA VAL A 51 -29.60 -16.34 -1.22
C VAL A 51 -29.60 -16.44 0.31
N THR A 52 -29.10 -17.55 0.83
CA THR A 52 -28.96 -17.81 2.27
C THR A 52 -27.50 -18.02 2.62
N VAL A 53 -27.07 -17.46 3.74
CA VAL A 53 -25.72 -17.63 4.28
C VAL A 53 -25.80 -18.14 5.70
N THR A 54 -24.98 -19.15 6.02
CA THR A 54 -24.85 -19.69 7.38
C THR A 54 -23.40 -19.65 7.80
N THR A 55 -23.13 -19.02 8.93
CA THR A 55 -21.80 -18.86 9.52
C THR A 55 -21.60 -19.86 10.65
N SER A 56 -20.46 -20.54 10.68
CA SER A 56 -20.22 -21.61 11.66
C SER A 56 -19.79 -21.13 13.06
N TRP A 57 -19.32 -19.89 13.19
CA TRP A 57 -18.90 -19.34 14.50
C TRP A 57 -20.07 -19.08 15.46
N ASP A 58 -21.28 -18.86 14.94
CA ASP A 58 -22.48 -18.58 15.72
C ASP A 58 -23.72 -19.38 15.27
N GLY A 59 -23.61 -20.15 14.18
CA GLY A 59 -24.73 -20.88 13.57
C GLY A 59 -25.81 -19.99 12.97
N ARG A 60 -25.59 -18.67 12.87
CA ARG A 60 -26.61 -17.72 12.40
C ARG A 60 -26.87 -17.91 10.91
N LYS A 61 -28.13 -17.69 10.54
CA LYS A 61 -28.61 -17.71 9.16
C LYS A 61 -28.99 -16.32 8.72
N TYR A 62 -28.33 -15.84 7.68
CA TYR A 62 -28.61 -14.59 6.99
C TYR A 62 -29.32 -14.91 5.67
N ALA A 63 -30.12 -13.98 5.17
CA ALA A 63 -30.76 -14.12 3.87
C ALA A 63 -30.88 -12.78 3.16
N THR A 64 -30.71 -12.81 1.85
CA THR A 64 -30.96 -11.69 0.94
C THR A 64 -31.62 -12.23 -0.33
N ARG A 65 -31.93 -11.33 -1.27
CA ARG A 65 -32.35 -11.69 -2.62
C ARG A 65 -31.42 -11.03 -3.63
N ALA A 66 -31.11 -11.76 -4.69
CA ALA A 66 -30.46 -11.16 -5.84
C ALA A 66 -31.39 -10.12 -6.48
N ASP A 67 -30.82 -9.03 -6.97
CA ASP A 67 -31.53 -7.97 -7.67
C ASP A 67 -31.95 -8.41 -9.09
N ALA A 68 -32.37 -7.45 -9.92
CA ALA A 68 -32.80 -7.71 -11.31
C ALA A 68 -31.64 -8.14 -12.21
N ASP A 69 -30.42 -7.70 -11.90
CA ASP A 69 -29.19 -8.00 -12.64
C ASP A 69 -28.50 -9.27 -12.11
N GLY A 70 -29.02 -9.84 -11.01
CA GLY A 70 -28.52 -11.05 -10.39
C GLY A 70 -27.47 -10.80 -9.30
N ASN A 71 -27.14 -9.55 -8.98
CA ASN A 71 -26.20 -9.23 -7.92
C ASN A 71 -26.86 -9.39 -6.56
N TRP A 72 -26.12 -9.85 -5.57
CA TRP A 72 -26.55 -9.83 -4.18
C TRP A 72 -25.42 -9.38 -3.27
N LEU A 73 -25.78 -8.68 -2.20
CA LEU A 73 -24.89 -8.27 -1.13
C LEU A 73 -25.61 -8.52 0.20
N LEU A 74 -24.86 -9.03 1.18
CA LEU A 74 -25.32 -9.17 2.56
C LEU A 74 -24.17 -8.96 3.52
N LYS A 75 -24.49 -8.48 4.71
CA LYS A 75 -23.54 -8.30 5.81
C LYS A 75 -23.65 -9.44 6.80
N VAL A 76 -22.50 -9.92 7.28
CA VAL A 76 -22.39 -10.88 8.39
C VAL A 76 -21.58 -10.26 9.52
N ALA A 77 -22.07 -10.38 10.74
CA ALA A 77 -21.32 -9.94 11.92
C ALA A 77 -20.16 -10.91 12.17
N THR A 78 -18.93 -10.41 12.16
CA THR A 78 -17.73 -11.21 12.43
C THR A 78 -17.37 -11.19 13.91
N PRO A 79 -16.93 -12.32 14.49
CA PRO A 79 -16.54 -12.39 15.89
C PRO A 79 -15.17 -11.72 16.12
N ALA A 80 -14.67 -11.84 17.35
CA ALA A 80 -13.25 -11.66 17.64
C ALA A 80 -12.38 -12.60 16.77
N ALA A 81 -11.09 -12.31 16.69
CA ALA A 81 -10.14 -13.07 15.89
C ALA A 81 -10.17 -14.59 16.20
N GLY A 82 -10.15 -15.42 15.17
CA GLY A 82 -10.23 -16.87 15.33
C GLY A 82 -10.44 -17.64 14.03
N GLY A 83 -10.85 -18.90 14.18
CA GLY A 83 -11.02 -19.86 13.09
C GLY A 83 -10.16 -21.12 13.29
N PRO A 84 -10.14 -22.05 12.33
CA PRO A 84 -10.84 -21.97 11.05
C PRO A 84 -12.36 -22.15 11.19
N TYR A 85 -13.10 -21.38 10.40
CA TYR A 85 -14.55 -21.44 10.25
C TYR A 85 -14.93 -21.90 8.85
N THR A 86 -16.19 -22.30 8.71
CA THR A 86 -16.87 -22.47 7.42
C THR A 86 -17.99 -21.44 7.25
N ILE A 87 -18.25 -21.06 5.99
CA ILE A 87 -19.40 -20.25 5.57
C ILE A 87 -20.13 -21.00 4.46
N ARG A 88 -21.39 -21.32 4.68
CA ARG A 88 -22.25 -21.98 3.67
C ARG A 88 -23.16 -20.97 3.01
N ILE A 89 -23.05 -20.83 1.70
CA ILE A 89 -23.81 -19.89 0.86
C ILE A 89 -24.68 -20.72 -0.09
N SER A 90 -25.97 -20.44 -0.20
CA SER A 90 -26.86 -21.25 -1.04
C SER A 90 -28.08 -20.48 -1.54
N ASP A 91 -28.40 -20.70 -2.81
CA ASP A 91 -29.65 -20.28 -3.45
C ASP A 91 -30.61 -21.46 -3.73
N GLY A 92 -30.30 -22.64 -3.18
CA GLY A 92 -30.86 -23.93 -3.54
C GLY A 92 -29.76 -24.97 -3.69
N GLU A 93 -28.60 -24.56 -4.23
CA GLU A 93 -27.38 -25.37 -4.29
C GLU A 93 -26.28 -24.74 -3.42
N PRO A 94 -25.61 -25.48 -2.51
CA PRO A 94 -24.61 -24.89 -1.64
C PRO A 94 -23.22 -24.72 -2.27
N VAL A 95 -22.61 -23.56 -2.01
CA VAL A 95 -21.16 -23.32 -1.98
C VAL A 95 -20.73 -23.29 -0.51
N VAL A 96 -19.64 -23.96 -0.17
CA VAL A 96 -19.06 -23.91 1.17
C VAL A 96 -17.66 -23.32 1.05
N LEU A 97 -17.42 -22.22 1.75
CA LEU A 97 -16.09 -21.67 1.96
C LEU A 97 -15.52 -22.33 3.21
N GLU A 98 -14.34 -22.92 3.08
CA GLU A 98 -13.65 -23.66 4.15
C GLU A 98 -12.40 -22.92 4.61
N ASN A 99 -11.93 -23.24 5.82
CA ASN A 99 -10.72 -22.64 6.39
C ASN A 99 -10.75 -21.10 6.41
N VAL A 100 -11.91 -20.52 6.67
CA VAL A 100 -12.09 -19.07 6.77
C VAL A 100 -11.61 -18.61 8.13
N MET A 101 -10.66 -17.68 8.17
CA MET A 101 -10.21 -17.05 9.40
C MET A 101 -10.94 -15.73 9.61
N VAL A 102 -11.00 -15.27 10.85
CA VAL A 102 -11.44 -13.93 11.22
C VAL A 102 -10.26 -13.23 11.90
N GLY A 103 -9.88 -12.04 11.45
CA GLY A 103 -8.65 -11.39 11.84
C GLY A 103 -8.49 -9.98 11.28
N GLU A 104 -7.28 -9.56 10.95
CA GLU A 104 -7.00 -8.27 10.30
C GLU A 104 -6.79 -8.45 8.80
N VAL A 105 -7.31 -7.55 7.97
CA VAL A 105 -7.10 -7.59 6.53
C VAL A 105 -6.50 -6.28 6.04
N TRP A 106 -5.43 -6.36 5.26
CA TRP A 106 -4.75 -5.19 4.69
C TRP A 106 -4.59 -5.34 3.19
N ILE A 107 -4.72 -4.21 2.49
CA ILE A 107 -4.56 -4.14 1.03
C ILE A 107 -3.24 -3.42 0.76
N CYS A 108 -2.36 -4.06 0.00
CA CYS A 108 -1.08 -3.51 -0.44
C CYS A 108 -1.10 -3.25 -1.95
N SER A 109 -0.76 -2.02 -2.34
CA SER A 109 -0.87 -1.55 -3.70
C SER A 109 0.21 -0.53 -4.05
N GLY A 110 0.33 -0.22 -5.33
CA GLY A 110 1.32 0.69 -5.89
C GLY A 110 1.98 0.07 -7.12
N GLN A 111 3.30 0.26 -7.22
CA GLN A 111 4.08 -0.20 -8.36
C GLN A 111 5.13 -1.24 -7.95
N SER A 112 6.21 -1.37 -8.73
CA SER A 112 7.17 -2.48 -8.66
C SER A 112 7.88 -2.60 -7.31
N ASN A 113 8.07 -1.52 -6.56
CA ASN A 113 8.62 -1.64 -5.20
C ASN A 113 7.60 -2.20 -4.18
N MET A 114 6.30 -2.00 -4.38
CA MET A 114 5.27 -2.79 -3.67
C MET A 114 5.28 -4.24 -4.17
N GLY A 115 5.32 -4.40 -5.49
CA GLY A 115 5.22 -5.70 -6.16
C GLY A 115 6.45 -6.58 -6.14
N MET A 116 7.57 -6.11 -5.57
CA MET A 116 8.81 -6.87 -5.52
C MET A 116 8.57 -8.15 -4.71
N PRO A 117 8.67 -9.34 -5.33
CA PRO A 117 8.31 -10.58 -4.67
C PRO A 117 9.37 -10.99 -3.65
N VAL A 118 9.03 -11.91 -2.73
CA VAL A 118 10.00 -12.46 -1.78
C VAL A 118 11.21 -13.08 -2.50
N CYS A 119 11.02 -13.72 -3.66
CA CYS A 119 12.12 -14.27 -4.46
C CYS A 119 12.95 -13.22 -5.22
N GLY A 120 12.54 -11.94 -5.19
CA GLY A 120 13.16 -10.85 -5.94
C GLY A 120 12.82 -10.85 -7.43
N TYR A 121 13.27 -9.81 -8.12
CA TYR A 121 13.23 -9.76 -9.59
C TYR A 121 14.50 -10.38 -10.18
N PRO A 122 14.50 -10.75 -11.48
CA PRO A 122 15.73 -11.15 -12.15
C PRO A 122 16.81 -10.07 -12.03
N GLY A 123 17.92 -10.38 -11.36
CA GLY A 123 19.03 -9.44 -11.11
C GLY A 123 18.94 -8.64 -9.81
N ASP A 124 17.75 -8.55 -9.21
CA ASP A 124 17.47 -7.78 -7.99
C ASP A 124 16.87 -8.69 -6.91
N PRO A 125 17.70 -9.37 -6.11
CA PRO A 125 17.20 -10.25 -5.05
C PRO A 125 16.60 -9.44 -3.90
N THR A 126 15.61 -9.99 -3.22
CA THR A 126 15.17 -9.48 -1.91
C THR A 126 16.13 -9.99 -0.82
N GLU A 127 16.47 -9.15 0.16
CA GLU A 127 17.33 -9.56 1.26
C GLU A 127 16.73 -10.73 2.05
N ARG A 128 17.56 -11.71 2.42
CA ARG A 128 17.18 -12.90 3.21
C ARG A 128 15.99 -13.69 2.62
N MET A 129 15.78 -13.66 1.30
CA MET A 129 14.66 -14.35 0.64
C MET A 129 14.50 -15.84 1.04
N ASN A 130 15.61 -16.57 1.14
CA ASN A 130 15.59 -17.99 1.49
C ASN A 130 15.09 -18.20 2.92
N GLU A 131 15.49 -17.34 3.86
CA GLU A 131 15.02 -17.40 5.23
C GLU A 131 13.52 -17.11 5.30
N LEU A 132 13.05 -16.06 4.61
CA LEU A 132 11.62 -15.73 4.56
C LEU A 132 10.77 -16.90 4.03
N MET A 133 11.26 -17.60 2.99
CA MET A 133 10.60 -18.79 2.45
C MET A 133 10.65 -20.00 3.39
N LEU A 134 11.80 -20.26 4.03
CA LEU A 134 11.96 -21.36 4.99
C LEU A 134 11.08 -21.18 6.24
N GLU A 135 10.88 -19.93 6.66
CA GLU A 135 10.07 -19.60 7.84
C GLU A 135 8.58 -19.45 7.54
N ALA A 136 8.17 -19.35 6.27
CA ALA A 136 6.80 -19.05 5.89
C ALA A 136 5.76 -20.01 6.47
N GLY A 137 6.10 -21.30 6.59
CA GLY A 137 5.24 -22.32 7.18
C GLY A 137 5.00 -22.15 8.69
N LYS A 138 5.80 -21.32 9.38
CA LYS A 138 5.59 -20.98 10.79
C LYS A 138 4.40 -20.03 11.00
N TYR A 139 3.89 -19.43 9.93
CA TYR A 139 2.80 -18.44 9.97
C TYR A 139 1.53 -18.94 9.26
N PRO A 140 0.94 -20.09 9.65
CA PRO A 140 -0.26 -20.63 9.02
C PRO A 140 -1.52 -19.83 9.37
N SER A 141 -1.43 -18.68 10.04
CA SER A 141 -2.51 -17.71 10.24
C SER A 141 -2.41 -16.51 9.29
N LEU A 142 -1.30 -16.39 8.54
CA LEU A 142 -1.12 -15.43 7.47
C LEU A 142 -1.67 -16.01 6.16
N ARG A 143 -2.51 -15.23 5.47
CA ARG A 143 -3.16 -15.59 4.21
C ARG A 143 -2.88 -14.55 3.15
N LEU A 144 -2.61 -15.01 1.94
CA LEU A 144 -2.12 -14.19 0.84
C LEU A 144 -3.10 -14.29 -0.34
N PHE A 145 -3.52 -13.15 -0.86
CA PHE A 145 -4.33 -13.06 -2.07
C PHE A 145 -3.65 -12.13 -3.07
N HIS A 146 -3.30 -12.65 -4.24
CA HIS A 146 -2.58 -11.91 -5.26
C HIS A 146 -3.50 -11.63 -6.45
N VAL A 147 -3.82 -10.36 -6.67
CA VAL A 147 -4.57 -9.90 -7.83
C VAL A 147 -3.66 -9.96 -9.05
N ARG A 148 -4.11 -10.65 -10.10
CA ARG A 148 -3.43 -10.67 -11.40
C ARG A 148 -3.42 -9.24 -11.97
N PRO A 149 -2.26 -8.74 -12.43
CA PRO A 149 -2.20 -7.48 -13.13
C PRO A 149 -3.12 -7.46 -14.35
N GLU A 150 -4.07 -6.52 -14.37
CA GLU A 150 -4.99 -6.30 -15.48
C GLU A 150 -5.38 -4.82 -15.59
N ALA A 151 -5.67 -4.34 -16.80
CA ALA A 151 -6.12 -2.99 -17.09
C ALA A 151 -7.48 -3.05 -17.81
N ALA A 152 -8.41 -2.16 -17.46
CA ALA A 152 -9.76 -2.13 -18.05
C ALA A 152 -10.30 -0.71 -18.22
N SER A 153 -10.97 -0.45 -19.36
CA SER A 153 -11.64 0.82 -19.63
C SER A 153 -12.79 1.10 -18.68
N GLU A 154 -13.49 0.06 -18.25
CA GLU A 154 -14.66 0.16 -17.38
C GLU A 154 -14.42 -0.60 -16.07
N PRO A 155 -15.01 -0.13 -14.96
CA PRO A 155 -14.98 -0.85 -13.69
C PRO A 155 -15.42 -2.31 -13.85
N LYS A 156 -14.63 -3.23 -13.29
CA LYS A 156 -14.99 -4.65 -13.20
C LYS A 156 -15.63 -4.97 -11.86
N ASP A 157 -16.48 -5.99 -11.87
CA ASP A 157 -17.10 -6.54 -10.65
C ASP A 157 -16.29 -7.69 -10.02
N ASP A 158 -15.27 -8.20 -10.72
CA ASP A 158 -14.38 -9.27 -10.26
C ASP A 158 -12.94 -9.04 -10.72
N CYS A 159 -11.98 -9.59 -9.99
CA CYS A 159 -10.57 -9.62 -10.32
C CYS A 159 -10.06 -11.06 -10.33
N ASP A 160 -9.05 -11.39 -11.15
CA ASP A 160 -8.44 -12.72 -11.13
C ASP A 160 -7.46 -12.84 -9.94
N GLY A 161 -7.78 -13.68 -8.95
CA GLY A 161 -6.98 -13.87 -7.74
C GLY A 161 -5.82 -14.87 -7.82
N MET A 162 -5.21 -15.12 -8.99
CA MET A 162 -4.02 -15.97 -9.20
C MET A 162 -3.97 -17.28 -8.36
N GLY A 163 -5.11 -17.99 -8.26
CA GLY A 163 -5.23 -19.21 -7.45
C GLY A 163 -6.01 -19.05 -6.14
N GLY A 164 -6.58 -17.86 -5.89
CA GLY A 164 -7.36 -17.54 -4.69
C GLY A 164 -6.48 -17.32 -3.45
N TRP A 165 -7.10 -17.36 -2.27
CA TRP A 165 -6.39 -17.21 -1.00
C TRP A 165 -5.49 -18.40 -0.71
N GLN A 166 -4.23 -18.12 -0.41
CA GLN A 166 -3.20 -19.10 -0.10
C GLN A 166 -2.76 -19.02 1.37
N VAL A 167 -2.54 -20.18 1.99
CA VAL A 167 -1.88 -20.31 3.30
C VAL A 167 -0.40 -19.97 3.13
N SER A 168 0.17 -19.15 4.03
CA SER A 168 1.62 -18.88 4.03
C SER A 168 2.44 -20.18 4.04
N SER A 169 3.27 -20.33 3.02
CA SER A 169 4.17 -21.45 2.77
C SER A 169 5.32 -20.99 1.90
N ALA A 170 6.41 -21.76 1.81
CA ALA A 170 7.53 -21.43 0.94
C ALA A 170 7.10 -21.18 -0.52
N HIS A 171 6.12 -21.95 -1.00
CA HIS A 171 5.58 -21.81 -2.36
C HIS A 171 4.77 -20.52 -2.52
N SER A 172 3.81 -20.27 -1.62
CA SER A 172 2.89 -19.13 -1.76
C SER A 172 3.56 -17.79 -1.53
N VAL A 173 4.55 -17.70 -0.63
CA VAL A 173 5.24 -16.44 -0.35
C VAL A 173 6.22 -16.05 -1.44
N SER A 174 6.78 -17.02 -2.16
CA SER A 174 7.87 -16.79 -3.13
C SER A 174 7.53 -15.68 -4.13
N GLY A 175 6.35 -15.75 -4.75
CA GLY A 175 5.86 -14.77 -5.72
C GLY A 175 4.98 -13.65 -5.14
N PHE A 176 4.88 -13.54 -3.81
CA PHE A 176 4.07 -12.51 -3.15
C PHE A 176 4.95 -11.32 -2.74
N THR A 177 4.36 -10.13 -2.62
CA THR A 177 5.06 -8.90 -2.18
C THR A 177 5.88 -9.14 -0.92
N ALA A 178 7.19 -8.86 -0.99
CA ALA A 178 8.08 -8.97 0.15
C ALA A 178 7.69 -7.96 1.25
N THR A 179 7.41 -6.72 0.86
CA THR A 179 6.99 -5.65 1.79
C THR A 179 5.70 -6.02 2.51
N GLY A 180 4.66 -6.42 1.76
CA GLY A 180 3.36 -6.79 2.33
C GLY A 180 3.44 -8.06 3.18
N TYR A 181 4.24 -9.05 2.78
CA TYR A 181 4.47 -10.27 3.56
C TYR A 181 5.14 -9.97 4.92
N ILE A 182 6.22 -9.17 4.93
CA ILE A 182 6.91 -8.78 6.16
C ILE A 182 5.97 -8.03 7.10
N PHE A 183 5.19 -7.08 6.56
CA PHE A 183 4.18 -6.35 7.32
C PHE A 183 3.17 -7.30 7.97
N GLY A 184 2.56 -8.19 7.19
CA GLY A 184 1.56 -9.14 7.68
C GLY A 184 2.13 -10.10 8.72
N ARG A 185 3.37 -10.58 8.50
CA ARG A 185 4.10 -11.42 9.45
C ARG A 185 4.28 -10.70 10.80
N LYS A 186 4.69 -9.43 10.79
CA LYS A 186 4.87 -8.64 12.03
C LYS A 186 3.56 -8.42 12.78
N LEU A 187 2.46 -8.23 12.07
CA LEU A 187 1.14 -8.16 12.70
C LEU A 187 0.74 -9.50 13.32
N CYS A 188 0.94 -10.64 12.62
CA CYS A 188 0.71 -11.97 13.20
C CYS A 188 1.50 -12.18 14.49
N GLU A 189 2.81 -11.89 14.47
CA GLU A 189 3.71 -12.05 15.63
C GLU A 189 3.28 -11.20 16.83
N THR A 190 2.85 -9.96 16.58
CA THR A 190 2.64 -8.98 17.65
C THR A 190 1.21 -9.00 18.19
N LEU A 191 0.22 -9.11 17.31
CA LEU A 191 -1.20 -9.09 17.67
C LEU A 191 -1.71 -10.49 18.04
N ASN A 192 -1.01 -11.54 17.63
CA ASN A 192 -1.42 -12.94 17.80
C ASN A 192 -2.83 -13.22 17.24
N VAL A 193 -3.10 -12.70 16.03
CA VAL A 193 -4.36 -12.89 15.29
C VAL A 193 -4.08 -13.34 13.85
N PRO A 194 -5.06 -13.95 13.15
CA PRO A 194 -4.97 -14.16 11.71
C PRO A 194 -4.84 -12.85 10.94
N VAL A 195 -4.06 -12.85 9.87
CA VAL A 195 -3.86 -11.68 9.00
C VAL A 195 -4.03 -12.08 7.54
N GLY A 196 -4.85 -11.32 6.81
CA GLY A 196 -5.01 -11.42 5.37
C GLY A 196 -4.30 -10.28 4.67
N MET A 197 -3.44 -10.59 3.70
CA MET A 197 -2.80 -9.60 2.83
C MET A 197 -3.34 -9.74 1.41
N ILE A 198 -3.88 -8.66 0.87
CA ILE A 198 -4.33 -8.55 -0.52
C ILE A 198 -3.31 -7.71 -1.29
N GLN A 199 -2.63 -8.32 -2.27
CA GLN A 199 -1.67 -7.66 -3.15
C GLN A 199 -2.35 -7.24 -4.46
N SER A 200 -2.27 -5.95 -4.79
CA SER A 200 -2.78 -5.36 -6.03
C SER A 200 -1.86 -4.24 -6.50
N ASP A 201 -0.79 -4.60 -7.22
CA ASP A 201 0.23 -3.67 -7.71
C ASP A 201 0.64 -3.98 -9.14
N TRP A 202 1.26 -3.00 -9.81
CA TRP A 202 1.83 -3.19 -11.14
C TRP A 202 3.00 -2.24 -11.38
N GLY A 203 4.17 -2.80 -11.69
CA GLY A 203 5.40 -2.06 -12.00
C GLY A 203 5.29 -0.99 -13.11
N GLY A 204 5.97 0.14 -12.89
CA GLY A 204 6.07 1.22 -13.87
C GLY A 204 4.79 2.03 -14.07
N THR A 205 3.88 2.01 -13.08
CA THR A 205 2.58 2.65 -13.21
C THR A 205 2.49 3.98 -12.47
N ARG A 206 1.80 4.94 -13.08
CA ARG A 206 1.52 6.25 -12.52
C ARG A 206 0.27 6.24 -11.63
N ILE A 207 0.20 7.13 -10.65
CA ILE A 207 -0.88 7.18 -9.64
C ILE A 207 -2.27 7.38 -10.26
N GLU A 208 -2.35 8.07 -11.40
CA GLU A 208 -3.61 8.37 -12.10
C GLU A 208 -4.29 7.12 -12.66
N ALA A 209 -3.53 6.05 -12.93
CA ALA A 209 -4.09 4.76 -13.34
C ALA A 209 -4.85 4.08 -12.18
N TRP A 210 -4.55 4.43 -10.93
CA TRP A 210 -5.07 3.85 -9.69
C TRP A 210 -6.24 4.61 -9.06
N MET A 211 -6.75 5.63 -9.73
CA MET A 211 -7.94 6.40 -9.32
C MET A 211 -8.90 6.64 -10.48
N THR A 212 -10.16 6.99 -10.16
CA THR A 212 -11.14 7.41 -11.18
C THR A 212 -10.67 8.67 -11.92
N VAL A 213 -11.10 8.83 -13.17
CA VAL A 213 -10.84 10.05 -13.97
C VAL A 213 -11.27 11.32 -13.23
N SER A 214 -12.45 11.31 -12.60
CA SER A 214 -12.97 12.46 -11.85
C SER A 214 -12.09 12.84 -10.65
N ALA A 215 -11.54 11.87 -9.93
CA ALA A 215 -10.58 12.12 -8.86
C ALA A 215 -9.28 12.73 -9.41
N ALA A 216 -8.76 12.20 -10.52
CA ALA A 216 -7.56 12.73 -11.15
C ALA A 216 -7.75 14.17 -11.66
N GLN A 217 -8.93 14.48 -12.21
CA GLN A 217 -9.29 15.81 -12.72
C GLN A 217 -9.36 16.89 -11.63
N LYS A 218 -9.50 16.53 -10.36
CA LYS A 218 -9.40 17.52 -9.26
C LYS A 218 -7.98 18.06 -9.09
N VAL A 219 -6.96 17.32 -9.54
CA VAL A 219 -5.56 17.73 -9.50
C VAL A 219 -5.13 18.35 -10.82
N LEU A 220 -5.41 17.66 -11.94
CA LEU A 220 -5.17 18.15 -13.30
C LEU A 220 -6.47 18.14 -14.11
N PRO A 221 -7.19 19.27 -14.24
CA PRO A 221 -8.51 19.32 -14.87
C PRO A 221 -8.58 18.79 -16.31
N ASN A 222 -7.48 18.90 -17.06
CA ASN A 222 -7.41 18.49 -18.46
C ASN A 222 -6.91 17.05 -18.65
N ILE A 223 -6.79 16.26 -17.58
CA ILE A 223 -6.36 14.87 -17.71
C ILE A 223 -7.37 14.06 -18.53
N LEU A 224 -6.84 13.33 -19.51
CA LEU A 224 -7.61 12.49 -20.40
C LEU A 224 -7.71 11.08 -19.80
N GLU A 225 -8.84 10.43 -20.01
CA GLU A 225 -8.99 9.01 -19.69
C GLU A 225 -8.09 8.15 -20.57
N SER A 226 -8.17 8.38 -21.89
CA SER A 226 -7.52 7.58 -22.92
C SER A 226 -6.47 8.39 -23.68
N ASP A 227 -5.45 8.88 -22.97
CA ASP A 227 -4.31 9.52 -23.61
C ASP A 227 -3.45 8.47 -24.34
N PRO A 228 -3.30 8.56 -25.66
CA PRO A 228 -2.51 7.59 -26.44
C PRO A 228 -1.01 7.66 -26.15
N ALA A 229 -0.52 8.68 -25.44
CA ALA A 229 0.88 8.77 -25.01
C ALA A 229 1.24 7.73 -23.93
N TYR A 230 0.24 7.12 -23.28
CA TYR A 230 0.43 6.09 -22.27
C TYR A 230 -0.02 4.72 -22.76
N ASP A 231 0.76 3.71 -22.38
CA ASP A 231 0.36 2.30 -22.45
C ASP A 231 -0.94 2.06 -21.66
N GLU A 232 -1.62 0.97 -21.97
CA GLU A 232 -2.95 0.67 -21.41
C GLU A 232 -2.97 0.68 -19.88
N GLN A 233 -1.95 0.11 -19.21
CA GLN A 233 -1.84 0.09 -17.75
C GLN A 233 -1.56 1.48 -17.12
N ASN A 234 -1.13 2.46 -17.91
CA ASN A 234 -0.81 3.82 -17.44
C ASN A 234 -1.87 4.85 -17.82
N ARG A 235 -2.86 4.48 -18.64
CA ARG A 235 -4.02 5.34 -18.88
C ARG A 235 -4.83 5.51 -17.60
N THR A 236 -5.42 6.69 -17.46
CA THR A 236 -6.14 7.09 -16.25
C THR A 236 -7.26 6.09 -15.95
N ALA A 237 -7.44 5.75 -14.66
CA ALA A 237 -8.43 4.80 -14.15
C ALA A 237 -8.30 3.33 -14.56
N ARG A 238 -7.41 2.94 -15.48
CA ARG A 238 -7.42 1.57 -16.01
C ARG A 238 -7.12 0.49 -14.98
N LEU A 239 -6.22 0.75 -14.04
CA LEU A 239 -5.88 -0.18 -12.97
C LEU A 239 -6.84 -0.09 -11.80
N TYR A 240 -7.36 1.10 -11.50
CA TYR A 240 -8.45 1.26 -10.55
C TYR A 240 -9.64 0.38 -10.95
N ASN A 241 -10.06 0.46 -12.22
CA ASN A 241 -11.20 -0.25 -12.74
C ASN A 241 -11.05 -1.77 -12.65
N ALA A 242 -9.87 -2.29 -12.96
CA ALA A 242 -9.62 -3.73 -13.05
C ALA A 242 -9.13 -4.37 -11.74
N MET A 243 -8.40 -3.64 -10.90
CA MET A 243 -7.66 -4.23 -9.77
C MET A 243 -8.13 -3.71 -8.40
N ILE A 244 -8.64 -2.48 -8.32
CA ILE A 244 -9.10 -1.89 -7.04
C ILE A 244 -10.62 -1.97 -6.91
N CYS A 245 -11.36 -1.58 -7.95
CA CYS A 245 -12.82 -1.53 -7.94
C CYS A 245 -13.46 -2.88 -7.55
N PRO A 246 -13.00 -4.04 -8.06
CA PRO A 246 -13.54 -5.34 -7.65
C PRO A 246 -13.37 -5.67 -6.17
N LEU A 247 -12.40 -5.04 -5.50
CA LEU A 247 -12.10 -5.27 -4.08
C LEU A 247 -12.92 -4.37 -3.14
N THR A 248 -13.61 -3.35 -3.66
CA THR A 248 -14.24 -2.28 -2.85
C THR A 248 -15.32 -2.78 -1.89
N ASN A 249 -15.93 -3.95 -2.18
CA ASN A 249 -16.88 -4.59 -1.27
C ASN A 249 -16.20 -5.40 -0.15
N PHE A 250 -14.92 -5.77 -0.28
CA PHE A 250 -14.22 -6.57 0.73
C PHE A 250 -13.85 -5.70 1.93
N THR A 251 -14.34 -6.05 3.13
CA THR A 251 -13.99 -5.30 4.35
C THR A 251 -12.53 -5.51 4.72
N ALA A 252 -11.81 -4.40 4.92
CA ALA A 252 -10.40 -4.40 5.30
C ALA A 252 -10.13 -3.33 6.38
N ARG A 253 -9.00 -3.46 7.07
CA ARG A 253 -8.54 -2.51 8.07
C ARG A 253 -7.94 -1.26 7.44
N GLY A 254 -7.12 -1.39 6.39
CA GLY A 254 -6.39 -0.26 5.84
C GLY A 254 -5.56 -0.60 4.60
N PHE A 255 -4.85 0.41 4.11
CA PHE A 255 -4.09 0.38 2.87
C PHE A 255 -2.58 0.60 3.12
N LEU A 256 -1.77 -0.12 2.34
CA LEU A 256 -0.34 0.12 2.16
C LEU A 256 -0.10 0.58 0.72
N TRP A 257 0.59 1.71 0.55
CA TRP A 257 0.85 2.32 -0.75
C TRP A 257 2.34 2.55 -1.00
N TYR A 258 2.91 1.94 -2.04
CA TYR A 258 4.30 2.16 -2.41
C TYR A 258 4.41 2.44 -3.91
N GLN A 259 4.38 3.74 -4.23
CA GLN A 259 4.42 4.26 -5.59
C GLN A 259 4.96 5.70 -5.58
N GLY A 260 5.43 6.12 -6.75
CA GLY A 260 5.77 7.51 -7.04
C GLY A 260 6.87 7.63 -8.09
N GLU A 261 7.62 6.57 -8.36
CA GLU A 261 8.77 6.60 -9.26
C GLU A 261 8.36 6.98 -10.69
N ALA A 262 7.15 6.59 -11.13
CA ALA A 262 6.58 6.97 -12.42
C ALA A 262 5.97 8.38 -12.47
N ASN A 263 5.85 9.05 -11.32
CA ASN A 263 5.36 10.43 -11.21
C ASN A 263 6.46 11.41 -10.75
N ARG A 264 7.74 11.00 -10.75
CA ARG A 264 8.85 11.86 -10.34
C ARG A 264 8.86 13.16 -11.13
N GLY A 265 9.13 14.26 -10.43
CA GLY A 265 9.17 15.60 -11.01
C GLY A 265 7.81 16.29 -11.19
N PHE A 266 6.71 15.64 -10.80
CA PHE A 266 5.40 16.29 -10.77
C PHE A 266 5.13 16.97 -9.42
N ASP A 267 4.94 18.29 -9.44
CA ASP A 267 4.71 19.14 -8.26
C ASP A 267 3.30 19.05 -7.66
N GLY A 268 2.39 18.30 -8.29
CA GLY A 268 1.05 18.03 -7.78
C GLY A 268 0.87 16.65 -7.14
N TYR A 269 1.96 15.89 -6.95
CA TYR A 269 1.86 14.50 -6.49
C TYR A 269 1.22 14.36 -5.09
N ALA A 270 1.47 15.30 -4.18
CA ALA A 270 0.84 15.31 -2.85
C ALA A 270 -0.70 15.36 -2.94
N ARG A 271 -1.24 16.15 -3.88
CA ARG A 271 -2.68 16.25 -4.12
C ARG A 271 -3.24 14.98 -4.76
N TYR A 272 -2.50 14.33 -5.65
CA TYR A 272 -2.92 13.01 -6.16
C TYR A 272 -2.99 11.96 -5.07
N MET A 273 -2.02 11.92 -4.16
CA MET A 273 -2.09 11.01 -3.00
C MET A 273 -3.30 11.30 -2.12
N GLN A 274 -3.63 12.58 -1.90
CA GLN A 274 -4.82 12.97 -1.15
C GLN A 274 -6.11 12.49 -1.83
N GLU A 275 -6.26 12.71 -3.12
CA GLU A 275 -7.44 12.28 -3.88
C GLU A 275 -7.54 10.76 -4.00
N LEU A 276 -6.41 10.06 -4.13
CA LEU A 276 -6.36 8.58 -4.11
C LEU A 276 -6.88 8.04 -2.78
N ALA A 277 -6.31 8.53 -1.67
CA ALA A 277 -6.69 8.08 -0.33
C ALA A 277 -8.17 8.40 -0.04
N SER A 278 -8.63 9.60 -0.41
CA SER A 278 -10.04 9.98 -0.25
C SER A 278 -10.98 9.14 -1.11
N LEU A 279 -10.61 8.85 -2.36
CA LEU A 279 -11.40 7.99 -3.24
C LEU A 279 -11.53 6.59 -2.64
N TRP A 280 -10.42 5.96 -2.28
CA TRP A 280 -10.43 4.59 -1.79
C TRP A 280 -11.21 4.47 -0.47
N ARG A 281 -10.95 5.35 0.50
CA ARG A 281 -11.74 5.43 1.74
C ARG A 281 -13.23 5.60 1.48
N GLY A 282 -13.59 6.46 0.53
CA GLY A 282 -14.98 6.66 0.12
C GLY A 282 -15.63 5.41 -0.47
N ARG A 283 -14.88 4.61 -1.24
CA ARG A 283 -15.37 3.34 -1.79
C ARG A 283 -15.54 2.25 -0.73
N TRP A 284 -14.69 2.24 0.29
CA TRP A 284 -14.82 1.34 1.44
C TRP A 284 -15.82 1.83 2.50
N GLY A 285 -16.26 3.09 2.41
CA GLY A 285 -17.24 3.68 3.33
C GLY A 285 -16.67 4.07 4.69
N ASP A 286 -15.36 4.23 4.81
CA ASP A 286 -14.67 4.60 6.04
C ASP A 286 -13.57 5.63 5.76
N ALA A 287 -13.84 6.89 6.15
CA ALA A 287 -12.95 8.03 5.96
C ALA A 287 -11.71 8.00 6.87
N GLU A 288 -11.70 7.13 7.88
CA GLU A 288 -10.62 7.02 8.87
C GLU A 288 -9.72 5.82 8.63
N MET A 289 -10.00 4.97 7.62
CA MET A 289 -9.16 3.79 7.32
C MET A 289 -7.69 4.19 7.22
N PRO A 290 -6.78 3.56 7.98
CA PRO A 290 -5.36 3.77 7.88
C PRO A 290 -4.84 3.74 6.44
N PHE A 291 -4.08 4.78 6.06
CA PHE A 291 -3.41 4.87 4.76
C PHE A 291 -1.91 5.07 4.98
N TYR A 292 -1.15 3.98 4.98
CA TYR A 292 0.29 4.04 5.18
C TYR A 292 1.02 3.91 3.86
N PHE A 293 2.02 4.75 3.65
CA PHE A 293 2.77 4.76 2.40
C PHE A 293 4.28 4.73 2.63
N VAL A 294 5.05 4.61 1.56
CA VAL A 294 6.50 4.44 1.63
C VAL A 294 7.19 5.57 0.88
N GLN A 295 8.20 6.18 1.52
CA GLN A 295 9.09 7.12 0.85
C GLN A 295 9.76 6.44 -0.33
N LEU A 296 9.87 7.11 -1.48
CA LEU A 296 10.69 6.60 -2.58
C LEU A 296 12.12 6.35 -2.12
N ALA A 297 12.64 5.17 -2.46
CA ALA A 297 13.97 4.78 -2.03
C ALA A 297 15.04 5.52 -2.85
N PRO A 298 16.18 5.91 -2.24
CA PRO A 298 17.30 6.46 -2.98
C PRO A 298 17.76 5.56 -4.12
N TYR A 299 17.96 6.17 -5.27
CA TYR A 299 18.53 5.57 -6.46
C TYR A 299 19.19 6.65 -7.29
N THR A 300 20.29 6.31 -7.96
CA THR A 300 21.05 7.25 -8.80
C THR A 300 20.18 7.91 -9.87
N TYR A 301 19.16 7.20 -10.40
CA TYR A 301 18.41 7.62 -11.58
C TYR A 301 19.38 8.06 -12.69
N ASP A 302 19.23 9.27 -13.21
CA ASP A 302 20.09 9.83 -14.25
C ASP A 302 21.37 10.48 -13.69
N ASP A 303 21.32 10.94 -12.43
CA ASP A 303 22.41 11.64 -11.73
C ASP A 303 22.24 11.47 -10.21
N ALA A 304 23.28 10.97 -9.54
CA ALA A 304 23.29 10.78 -8.10
C ALA A 304 23.09 12.09 -7.32
N GLU A 305 23.58 13.21 -7.87
CA GLU A 305 23.47 14.54 -7.27
C GLU A 305 22.21 15.31 -7.71
N GLY A 306 21.41 14.68 -8.58
CA GLY A 306 20.16 15.22 -9.08
C GLY A 306 19.09 15.39 -7.99
N LEU A 307 18.03 16.14 -8.30
CA LEU A 307 17.01 16.57 -7.34
C LEU A 307 15.63 15.95 -7.56
N SER A 308 15.48 15.08 -8.56
CA SER A 308 14.16 14.53 -8.94
C SER A 308 13.54 13.66 -7.85
N LEU A 309 14.34 12.89 -7.12
CA LEU A 309 13.89 12.14 -5.95
C LEU A 309 13.52 13.04 -4.77
N PRO A 310 14.41 13.87 -4.21
CA PRO A 310 14.09 14.64 -3.02
C PRO A 310 12.92 15.61 -3.23
N LEU A 311 12.72 16.16 -4.44
CA LEU A 311 11.51 16.93 -4.79
C LEU A 311 10.24 16.07 -4.77
N THR A 312 10.33 14.80 -5.19
CA THR A 312 9.20 13.87 -5.11
C THR A 312 8.93 13.44 -3.66
N VAL A 313 9.99 13.24 -2.87
CA VAL A 313 9.87 12.96 -1.43
C VAL A 313 9.29 14.18 -0.69
N GLU A 314 9.61 15.40 -1.09
CA GLU A 314 8.98 16.62 -0.58
C GLU A 314 7.45 16.54 -0.78
N GLN A 315 6.98 16.14 -1.97
CA GLN A 315 5.56 15.89 -2.23
C GLN A 315 4.98 14.77 -1.33
N GLN A 316 5.70 13.68 -1.12
CA GLN A 316 5.29 12.61 -0.21
C GLN A 316 5.20 13.08 1.25
N THR A 317 6.12 13.94 1.70
CA THR A 317 6.05 14.53 3.05
C THR A 317 4.90 15.52 3.18
N GLN A 318 4.60 16.32 2.16
CA GLN A 318 3.42 17.20 2.14
C GLN A 318 2.12 16.38 2.21
N ALA A 319 2.07 15.21 1.56
CA ALA A 319 0.92 14.31 1.65
C ALA A 319 0.61 13.84 3.08
N LEU A 320 1.60 13.77 3.98
CA LEU A 320 1.36 13.46 5.40
C LEU A 320 0.46 14.50 6.10
N ASP A 321 0.53 15.77 5.69
CA ASP A 321 -0.30 16.82 6.26
C ASP A 321 -1.69 16.87 5.61
N LEU A 322 -1.78 16.44 4.35
CA LEU A 322 -3.03 16.45 3.57
C LEU A 322 -3.92 15.23 3.84
N ILE A 323 -3.35 14.11 4.30
CA ILE A 323 -4.05 12.84 4.47
C ILE A 323 -4.14 12.49 5.96
N PRO A 324 -5.31 12.65 6.62
CA PRO A 324 -5.49 12.23 8.00
C PRO A 324 -5.37 10.70 8.12
N PHE A 325 -5.09 10.19 9.33
CA PHE A 325 -4.90 8.75 9.60
C PHE A 325 -3.85 8.08 8.71
N SER A 326 -2.81 8.83 8.33
CA SER A 326 -1.71 8.36 7.51
C SER A 326 -0.38 8.27 8.27
N GLY A 327 0.63 7.76 7.58
CA GLY A 327 2.01 7.63 8.03
C GLY A 327 2.89 7.16 6.88
N MET A 328 4.17 7.51 6.93
CA MET A 328 5.13 7.19 5.86
C MET A 328 6.31 6.39 6.41
N ALA A 329 6.59 5.22 5.85
CA ALA A 329 7.83 4.50 6.12
C ALA A 329 8.99 5.20 5.42
N SER A 330 9.97 5.70 6.18
CA SER A 330 11.19 6.31 5.62
C SER A 330 12.09 5.25 4.99
N THR A 331 12.80 5.62 3.92
CA THR A 331 13.69 4.74 3.14
C THR A 331 15.03 5.38 2.81
N THR A 332 15.37 6.52 3.44
CA THR A 332 16.62 7.26 3.17
C THR A 332 17.87 6.40 3.34
N ASP A 333 17.82 5.38 4.21
CA ASP A 333 18.89 4.42 4.49
C ASP A 333 18.69 3.06 3.78
N ALA A 334 17.70 2.95 2.90
CA ALA A 334 17.22 1.71 2.28
C ALA A 334 17.13 1.83 0.75
N GLY A 335 17.97 2.68 0.15
CA GLY A 335 18.15 2.84 -1.29
C GLY A 335 19.30 2.00 -1.87
N SER A 336 19.56 2.14 -3.16
CA SER A 336 20.65 1.46 -3.86
C SER A 336 21.19 2.34 -4.97
N GLU A 337 22.50 2.38 -5.18
CA GLU A 337 23.07 3.14 -6.31
C GLU A 337 22.88 2.44 -7.66
N HIS A 338 22.65 1.13 -7.63
CA HIS A 338 22.75 0.25 -8.80
C HIS A 338 21.42 -0.27 -9.30
N THR A 339 20.39 -0.25 -8.47
CA THR A 339 19.04 -0.69 -8.85
C THR A 339 17.97 0.21 -8.26
N ILE A 340 16.92 0.45 -9.04
CA ILE A 340 15.70 1.13 -8.59
C ILE A 340 14.85 0.23 -7.66
N HIS A 341 15.16 -1.07 -7.58
CA HIS A 341 14.50 -2.07 -6.74
C HIS A 341 15.43 -2.53 -5.61
N PRO A 342 15.71 -1.69 -4.60
CA PRO A 342 16.65 -2.06 -3.54
C PRO A 342 16.16 -3.28 -2.75
N PRO A 343 17.09 -4.14 -2.28
CA PRO A 343 16.76 -5.43 -1.66
C PRO A 343 16.11 -5.29 -0.27
N TYR A 344 16.12 -4.10 0.33
CA TYR A 344 15.85 -3.83 1.75
C TYR A 344 14.36 -3.85 2.15
N LYS A 345 13.59 -4.81 1.62
CA LYS A 345 12.14 -4.90 1.82
C LYS A 345 11.74 -5.31 3.24
N ILE A 346 12.65 -5.91 4.01
CA ILE A 346 12.39 -6.22 5.42
C ILE A 346 12.25 -4.91 6.21
N ARG A 347 13.19 -3.98 6.06
CA ARG A 347 13.13 -2.68 6.73
C ARG A 347 11.85 -1.92 6.38
N VAL A 348 11.46 -1.92 5.12
CA VAL A 348 10.24 -1.24 4.65
C VAL A 348 8.98 -1.85 5.29
N GLY A 349 8.83 -3.18 5.22
CA GLY A 349 7.68 -3.87 5.79
C GLY A 349 7.59 -3.72 7.32
N GLU A 350 8.73 -3.76 8.02
CA GLU A 350 8.81 -3.56 9.48
C GLU A 350 8.42 -2.13 9.87
N ARG A 351 8.88 -1.11 9.13
CA ARG A 351 8.52 0.29 9.38
C ARG A 351 7.03 0.55 9.16
N LEU A 352 6.43 -0.05 8.11
CA LEU A 352 4.98 -0.01 7.92
C LEU A 352 4.24 -0.71 9.07
N ALA A 353 4.75 -1.84 9.57
CA ALA A 353 4.16 -2.54 10.69
C ALA A 353 4.23 -1.71 11.99
N LEU A 354 5.33 -1.01 12.25
CA LEU A 354 5.46 -0.08 13.38
C LEU A 354 4.40 1.03 13.31
N LEU A 355 4.17 1.60 12.12
CA LEU A 355 3.11 2.60 11.92
C LEU A 355 1.73 2.04 12.26
N ALA A 356 1.38 0.85 11.75
CA ALA A 356 0.11 0.22 12.04
C ALA A 356 -0.05 -0.14 13.53
N LEU A 357 0.95 -0.77 14.14
CA LEU A 357 0.94 -1.14 15.56
C LEU A 357 0.73 0.10 16.44
N LYS A 358 1.47 1.19 16.20
CA LYS A 358 1.36 2.41 17.00
C LYS A 358 0.03 3.14 16.77
N ARG A 359 -0.32 3.38 15.50
CA ARG A 359 -1.42 4.30 15.12
C ARG A 359 -2.79 3.64 14.98
N THR A 360 -2.83 2.33 14.70
CA THR A 360 -4.09 1.57 14.55
C THR A 360 -4.37 0.69 15.76
N TYR A 361 -3.35 0.06 16.35
CA TYR A 361 -3.53 -0.97 17.39
C TYR A 361 -3.11 -0.54 18.80
N GLY A 362 -2.82 0.75 19.01
CA GLY A 362 -2.61 1.31 20.35
C GLY A 362 -1.25 1.02 21.00
N TYR A 363 -0.25 0.55 20.25
CA TYR A 363 1.12 0.34 20.75
C TYR A 363 1.89 1.68 20.82
N GLY A 364 1.38 2.64 21.61
CA GLY A 364 1.82 4.04 21.61
C GLY A 364 3.30 4.28 21.97
N ALA A 365 3.91 3.35 22.71
CA ALA A 365 5.32 3.42 23.11
C ALA A 365 6.32 3.14 21.97
N LEU A 366 5.87 2.56 20.86
CA LEU A 366 6.73 2.30 19.71
C LEU A 366 7.18 3.60 19.04
N ILE A 367 8.42 3.64 18.57
CA ILE A 367 8.92 4.71 17.70
C ILE A 367 8.63 4.28 16.26
N ALA A 368 7.70 4.98 15.60
CA ALA A 368 7.27 4.66 14.24
C ALA A 368 7.40 5.86 13.28
N GLN A 369 7.46 7.08 13.80
CA GLN A 369 7.61 8.29 13.01
C GLN A 369 9.07 8.70 12.89
N SER A 370 9.56 8.77 11.65
CA SER A 370 10.91 9.27 11.36
C SER A 370 11.02 10.78 11.62
N PRO A 371 12.23 11.32 11.85
CA PRO A 371 12.41 12.77 11.96
C PRO A 371 11.95 13.49 10.70
N ARG A 372 11.08 14.47 10.90
CA ARG A 372 10.60 15.37 9.85
C ARG A 372 10.94 16.79 10.22
N TYR A 373 11.47 17.55 9.28
CA TYR A 373 11.67 18.98 9.43
C TYR A 373 10.40 19.70 9.89
N GLU A 374 10.52 20.57 10.89
CA GLU A 374 9.42 21.37 11.44
C GLU A 374 9.66 22.87 11.22
N SER A 375 10.85 23.38 11.53
CA SER A 375 11.19 24.80 11.37
C SER A 375 12.70 25.02 11.39
N VAL A 376 13.16 26.14 10.82
CA VAL A 376 14.55 26.60 10.94
C VAL A 376 14.58 28.03 11.47
N ARG A 377 15.60 28.35 12.27
CA ARG A 377 15.99 29.72 12.61
C ARG A 377 17.46 29.94 12.24
N PHE A 378 17.78 31.13 11.76
CA PHE A 378 19.15 31.52 11.44
C PHE A 378 19.62 32.55 12.48
N GLU A 379 20.66 32.21 13.23
CA GLU A 379 21.19 33.09 14.28
C GLU A 379 22.69 32.84 14.45
N ALA A 380 23.45 33.92 14.69
CA ALA A 380 24.89 33.85 14.96
C ALA A 380 25.72 33.01 13.96
N GLY A 381 25.40 33.11 12.67
CA GLY A 381 26.15 32.41 11.59
C GLY A 381 25.84 30.93 11.44
N GLN A 382 24.80 30.42 12.11
CA GLN A 382 24.35 29.03 12.00
C GLN A 382 22.84 28.96 11.75
N ALA A 383 22.40 27.81 11.28
CA ALA A 383 21.00 27.44 11.23
C ALA A 383 20.69 26.46 12.37
N ILE A 384 19.59 26.68 13.08
CA ILE A 384 19.08 25.72 14.06
C ILE A 384 17.80 25.12 13.51
N VAL A 385 17.89 23.84 13.17
CA VAL A 385 16.84 23.07 12.53
C VAL A 385 16.11 22.26 13.58
N ARG A 386 14.79 22.45 13.66
CA ARG A 386 13.90 21.72 14.54
C ARG A 386 13.18 20.61 13.80
N PHE A 387 13.02 19.47 14.48
CA PHE A 387 12.36 18.28 13.94
C PHE A 387 11.15 17.88 14.79
N ARG A 388 10.20 17.22 14.13
CA ARG A 388 9.12 16.45 14.74
C ARG A 388 9.40 14.96 14.52
N THR A 389 9.33 14.16 15.58
CA THR A 389 9.59 12.71 15.53
C THR A 389 8.94 12.00 16.73
N ASP A 390 8.90 10.66 16.68
CA ASP A 390 8.73 9.85 17.89
C ASP A 390 10.07 9.72 18.63
N GLY A 391 10.02 9.61 19.96
CA GLY A 391 11.21 9.43 20.77
C GLY A 391 12.09 10.69 20.83
N ILE A 392 13.40 10.50 20.94
CA ILE A 392 14.40 11.57 20.91
C ILE A 392 15.20 11.49 19.61
N MET A 393 15.83 12.59 19.20
CA MET A 393 16.88 12.52 18.17
C MET A 393 18.01 11.62 18.69
N GLY A 394 18.52 10.72 17.86
CA GLY A 394 19.45 9.67 18.29
C GLY A 394 20.69 9.47 17.40
N PRO A 395 21.35 10.51 16.84
CA PRO A 395 22.45 10.27 15.91
C PRO A 395 23.77 9.84 16.57
N GLN A 396 23.97 10.11 17.87
CA GLN A 396 25.30 10.04 18.49
C GLN A 396 25.98 8.66 18.39
N TRP A 397 25.22 7.56 18.41
CA TRP A 397 25.79 6.21 18.28
C TRP A 397 26.20 5.86 16.84
N LYS A 398 25.70 6.58 15.84
CA LYS A 398 26.11 6.45 14.43
C LYS A 398 27.33 7.31 14.06
N GLY A 399 27.83 8.13 14.98
CA GLY A 399 28.92 9.06 14.74
C GLY A 399 28.43 10.47 14.39
N PRO A 400 29.22 11.25 13.63
CA PRO A 400 28.85 12.60 13.23
C PRO A 400 27.54 12.67 12.43
N ILE A 401 26.83 13.78 12.57
CA ILE A 401 25.66 14.06 11.75
C ILE A 401 26.15 14.59 10.40
N GLU A 402 25.89 13.84 9.35
CA GLU A 402 26.31 14.15 7.99
C GLU A 402 25.10 14.25 7.05
N GLY A 403 25.32 14.81 5.86
CA GLY A 403 24.29 14.96 4.82
C GLY A 403 23.56 16.31 4.83
N PHE A 404 24.02 17.28 5.63
CA PHE A 404 23.56 18.67 5.57
C PHE A 404 24.35 19.49 4.55
N GLU A 405 23.63 20.35 3.83
CA GLU A 405 24.20 21.42 3.00
C GLU A 405 23.60 22.76 3.44
N ILE A 406 24.39 23.83 3.40
CA ILE A 406 23.98 25.18 3.80
C ILE A 406 24.35 26.19 2.72
N ALA A 407 23.53 27.22 2.52
CA ALA A 407 23.76 28.27 1.53
C ALA A 407 23.50 29.67 2.11
N GLY A 408 24.24 30.65 1.60
CA GLY A 408 24.00 32.07 1.84
C GLY A 408 23.11 32.67 0.75
N ALA A 409 23.06 34.00 0.70
CA ALA A 409 22.24 34.74 -0.28
C ALA A 409 22.64 34.47 -1.76
N ASP A 410 23.86 33.97 -1.99
CA ASP A 410 24.37 33.58 -3.30
C ASP A 410 23.76 32.27 -3.84
N ARG A 411 23.01 31.55 -3.00
CA ARG A 411 22.33 30.29 -3.32
C ARG A 411 23.26 29.13 -3.65
N VAL A 412 24.54 29.23 -3.25
CA VAL A 412 25.52 28.17 -3.47
C VAL A 412 25.54 27.27 -2.23
N PHE A 413 25.01 26.06 -2.36
CA PHE A 413 25.06 25.06 -1.30
C PHE A 413 26.47 24.49 -1.15
N VAL A 414 26.92 24.40 0.09
CA VAL A 414 28.17 23.74 0.48
C VAL A 414 27.90 22.74 1.61
N PRO A 415 28.71 21.69 1.77
CA PRO A 415 28.61 20.79 2.92
C PRO A 415 28.69 21.56 4.25
N ALA A 416 27.88 21.14 5.22
CA ALA A 416 27.77 21.77 6.52
C ALA A 416 28.04 20.78 7.66
N GLU A 417 28.66 21.27 8.72
CA GLU A 417 28.81 20.54 9.97
C GLU A 417 27.53 20.64 10.78
N ALA A 418 27.12 19.52 11.39
CA ALA A 418 25.88 19.44 12.14
C ALA A 418 26.08 18.80 13.51
N GLU A 419 25.49 19.40 14.54
CA GLU A 419 25.54 18.90 15.91
C GLU A 419 24.15 18.81 16.52
N TYR A 420 23.89 17.72 17.24
CA TYR A 420 22.66 17.55 18.00
C TYR A 420 22.66 18.48 19.22
N VAL A 421 21.55 19.20 19.43
CA VAL A 421 21.34 20.00 20.64
C VAL A 421 20.80 19.12 21.76
N PRO A 422 21.58 18.82 22.83
CA PRO A 422 21.17 17.88 23.86
C PRO A 422 19.86 18.27 24.55
N GLY A 423 18.88 17.36 24.55
CA GLY A 423 17.59 17.54 25.21
C GLY A 423 16.55 18.31 24.38
N ALA A 424 16.90 18.74 23.18
CA ALA A 424 15.97 19.34 22.21
C ALA A 424 15.71 18.39 21.04
N LEU A 425 14.71 18.68 20.21
CA LEU A 425 14.57 18.04 18.89
C LEU A 425 15.21 18.93 17.83
N GLU A 426 16.44 19.37 18.09
CA GLU A 426 17.13 20.38 17.28
C GLU A 426 18.54 19.94 16.89
N VAL A 427 18.98 20.42 15.73
CA VAL A 427 20.34 20.26 15.22
C VAL A 427 20.85 21.65 14.82
N THR A 428 22.04 22.03 15.27
CA THR A 428 22.78 23.19 14.76
C THR A 428 23.49 22.79 13.48
N VAL A 429 23.46 23.64 12.47
CA VAL A 429 24.07 23.42 11.15
C VAL A 429 24.84 24.67 10.76
N HIS A 430 26.12 24.52 10.44
CA HIS A 430 26.99 25.66 10.11
C HIS A 430 28.10 25.29 9.12
N SER A 431 28.72 26.31 8.52
CA SER A 431 29.89 26.15 7.66
C SER A 431 30.70 27.45 7.67
N ASP A 432 32.02 27.36 7.89
CA ASP A 432 32.93 28.52 7.81
C ASP A 432 32.90 29.23 6.45
N ARG A 433 32.44 28.52 5.41
CA ARG A 433 32.29 29.05 4.05
C ARG A 433 31.02 29.90 3.87
N VAL A 434 30.07 29.83 4.81
CA VAL A 434 28.77 30.50 4.76
C VAL A 434 28.52 31.20 6.10
N PRO A 435 29.13 32.37 6.34
CA PRO A 435 29.00 33.10 7.61
C PRO A 435 27.60 33.69 7.83
N GLU A 436 26.82 33.87 6.76
CA GLU A 436 25.45 34.40 6.79
C GLU A 436 24.49 33.43 6.09
N PRO A 437 24.14 32.31 6.74
CA PRO A 437 23.27 31.31 6.13
C PRO A 437 21.83 31.78 6.02
N VAL A 438 21.17 31.40 4.92
CA VAL A 438 19.75 31.69 4.64
C VAL A 438 18.95 30.45 4.23
N ALA A 439 19.63 29.33 3.93
CA ALA A 439 18.99 28.08 3.55
C ALA A 439 19.78 26.86 4.01
N VAL A 440 19.06 25.78 4.36
CA VAL A 440 19.61 24.47 4.71
C VAL A 440 18.89 23.39 3.91
N ARG A 441 19.65 22.36 3.51
CA ARG A 441 19.14 21.12 2.93
C ARG A 441 19.70 19.93 3.70
N TYR A 442 18.93 18.85 3.78
CA TYR A 442 19.37 17.59 4.34
C TYR A 442 18.98 16.44 3.41
N ALA A 443 19.95 15.58 3.08
CA ALA A 443 19.74 14.41 2.22
C ALA A 443 19.03 14.76 0.89
N PHE A 444 19.18 15.99 0.40
CA PHE A 444 18.37 16.55 -0.69
C PHE A 444 19.02 16.25 -2.05
N ARG A 445 19.35 14.97 -2.28
CA ARG A 445 19.96 14.43 -3.51
C ARG A 445 19.30 13.10 -3.86
N ASN A 446 19.38 12.69 -5.13
CA ASN A 446 18.91 11.39 -5.60
C ASN A 446 19.56 10.23 -4.84
N MET A 447 20.86 10.35 -4.53
CA MET A 447 21.59 9.41 -3.70
C MET A 447 22.29 10.12 -2.53
N PRO A 448 21.64 10.28 -1.38
CA PRO A 448 22.18 11.01 -0.23
C PRO A 448 23.12 10.12 0.61
N ARG A 449 24.30 9.80 0.09
CA ARG A 449 25.27 8.85 0.68
C ARG A 449 25.67 9.16 2.12
N ALA A 450 25.80 10.45 2.42
CA ALA A 450 26.28 10.93 3.72
C ALA A 450 25.14 11.09 4.74
N ALA A 451 23.88 10.80 4.43
CA ALA A 451 22.78 11.05 5.34
C ALA A 451 22.79 10.10 6.56
N THR A 452 23.09 10.62 7.75
CA THR A 452 23.21 9.82 8.98
C THR A 452 22.18 10.15 10.07
N LEU A 453 21.37 11.21 9.90
CA LEU A 453 20.42 11.66 10.93
C LEU A 453 19.29 10.65 11.14
N VAL A 454 19.19 10.15 12.37
CA VAL A 454 18.16 9.20 12.83
C VAL A 454 17.57 9.65 14.18
N ASN A 455 16.39 9.12 14.51
CA ASN A 455 15.90 9.14 15.90
C ASN A 455 16.41 7.92 16.69
N SER A 456 16.01 7.85 17.97
CA SER A 456 16.37 6.74 18.87
C SER A 456 15.79 5.37 18.49
N GLY A 457 14.88 5.30 17.51
CA GLY A 457 14.39 4.05 16.94
C GLY A 457 15.10 3.62 15.67
N ASP A 458 16.23 4.24 15.34
CA ASP A 458 16.99 4.03 14.09
C ASP A 458 16.17 4.29 12.82
N LEU A 459 15.21 5.23 12.90
CA LEU A 459 14.45 5.69 11.75
C LEU A 459 15.12 6.92 11.14
N PRO A 460 15.50 6.89 9.85
CA PRO A 460 16.22 8.00 9.22
C PRO A 460 15.32 9.17 8.90
N ALA A 461 15.85 10.38 9.11
CA ALA A 461 15.16 11.61 8.76
C ALA A 461 14.77 11.64 7.28
N TYR A 462 13.60 12.21 6.99
CA TYR A 462 13.19 12.46 5.61
C TYR A 462 14.05 13.58 5.00
N PRO A 463 14.41 13.49 3.71
CA PRO A 463 14.99 14.61 2.97
C PRO A 463 14.14 15.87 3.09
N PHE A 464 14.78 17.03 3.20
CA PHE A 464 14.09 18.32 3.20
C PHE A 464 14.99 19.46 2.72
N ARG A 465 14.36 20.58 2.38
CA ARG A 465 14.98 21.89 2.17
C ARG A 465 14.22 22.96 2.94
N THR A 466 14.88 24.06 3.26
CA THR A 466 14.25 25.23 3.91
C THR A 466 14.01 26.40 2.94
N ASP A 467 14.59 26.33 1.75
CA ASP A 467 14.37 27.30 0.68
C ASP A 467 13.16 26.92 -0.19
N ASP A 468 12.61 27.92 -0.89
CA ASP A 468 11.54 27.80 -1.88
C ASP A 468 12.06 28.03 -3.31
N TRP A 469 13.37 27.87 -3.52
CA TRP A 469 13.99 28.20 -4.79
C TRP A 469 13.56 27.23 -5.89
N ASN A 470 13.37 27.76 -7.10
CA ASN A 470 13.01 26.94 -8.24
C ASN A 470 14.23 26.18 -8.76
N ASP A 471 14.37 24.94 -8.28
CA ASP A 471 15.42 24.01 -8.70
C ASP A 471 15.02 23.17 -9.93
N VAL A 472 13.79 23.30 -10.43
CA VAL A 472 13.33 22.64 -11.64
C VAL A 472 13.93 23.39 -12.84
N ARG A 473 15.00 22.83 -13.41
CA ARG A 473 15.60 23.33 -14.65
C ARG A 473 15.19 22.50 -15.85
#